data_AF-A0AAJ5RKU9-F1
#
_entry.id   AF-A0AAJ5RKU9-F1
#
_cell.length_a   1.000
_cell.length_b   1.000
_cell.length_c   1.000
_cell.angle_alpha   90.00
_cell.angle_beta   90.00
_cell.angle_gamma   90.00
#
_symmetry.space_group_name_H-M   'P 1'
#
loop_
_entity.id
_entity.type
_entity.pdbx_description
1 polymer ?
#
loop_
_entity_poly.entity_id
_entity_poly.type
_entity_poly.pdbx_seq_one_letter_code
_entity_poly.pdbx_strand_id
1 'polypeptide(L)'
;MYLGEKAKTLQTALIGCASTIIYYALLNIMVSPQYPWAIYPAFLVMWWPLALYHAQRKTFVAFSVTATLLISIFFITVNVISSPSVIWAIYPIFVTLWWPLSMYFYVYKRRMYHATFVKRM
;
A
#
# COMPACT_ATOMS: atom_id res chain seq x y z
N MET A 1 -1.13 -20.98 4.20
CA MET A 1 -0.55 -22.06 3.37
C MET A 1 -1.60 -22.92 2.61
N TYR A 2 -2.91 -22.78 2.87
CA TYR A 2 -3.97 -23.63 2.26
C TYR A 2 -4.52 -23.20 0.88
N LEU A 3 -4.34 -21.95 0.46
CA LEU A 3 -4.99 -21.41 -0.75
C LEU A 3 -4.18 -21.55 -2.04
N GLY A 4 -2.95 -22.06 -1.99
CA GLY A 4 -2.11 -22.35 -3.16
C GLY A 4 -2.16 -21.26 -4.23
N GLU A 5 -2.49 -21.63 -5.47
CA GLU A 5 -2.61 -20.70 -6.60
C GLU A 5 -3.84 -19.79 -6.53
N LYS A 6 -4.90 -20.20 -5.83
CA LYS A 6 -6.13 -19.39 -5.69
C LYS A 6 -5.88 -18.11 -4.88
N ALA A 7 -4.86 -18.10 -4.01
CA ALA A 7 -4.39 -16.90 -3.32
C ALA A 7 -3.90 -15.78 -4.26
N LYS A 8 -3.56 -16.11 -5.51
CA LYS A 8 -3.13 -15.13 -6.53
C LYS A 8 -4.32 -14.44 -7.21
N THR A 9 -5.55 -14.84 -6.90
CA THR A 9 -6.77 -14.28 -7.50
C THR A 9 -7.17 -13.00 -6.76
N LEU A 10 -7.46 -11.94 -7.51
CA LEU A 10 -7.86 -10.65 -6.93
C LEU A 10 -9.14 -10.77 -6.08
N GLN A 11 -10.10 -11.58 -6.51
CA GLN A 11 -11.34 -11.82 -5.76
C GLN A 11 -11.06 -12.46 -4.39
N THR A 12 -10.20 -13.47 -4.33
CA THR A 12 -9.81 -14.12 -3.08
C THR A 12 -9.13 -13.13 -2.14
N ALA A 13 -8.25 -12.29 -2.66
CA ALA A 13 -7.59 -11.26 -1.87
C ALA A 13 -8.58 -10.20 -1.35
N LEU A 14 -9.55 -9.78 -2.16
CA LEU A 14 -10.59 -8.84 -1.75
C LEU A 14 -11.50 -9.42 -0.66
N ILE A 15 -11.96 -10.67 -0.83
CA ILE A 15 -12.81 -11.36 0.16
C ILE A 15 -12.04 -11.58 1.45
N GLY A 16 -10.79 -12.06 1.37
CA GLY A 16 -9.93 -12.25 2.54
C GLY A 16 -9.60 -10.94 3.25
N CYS A 17 -9.43 -9.86 2.49
CA CYS A 17 -9.22 -8.52 3.05
C CYS A 17 -10.46 -8.03 3.78
N ALA A 18 -11.63 -8.09 3.14
CA ALA A 18 -12.89 -7.66 3.74
C ALA A 18 -13.23 -8.48 4.99
N SER A 19 -13.12 -9.81 4.94
CA SER A 19 -13.41 -10.67 6.08
C SER A 19 -12.50 -10.40 7.27
N THR A 20 -11.20 -10.24 7.03
CA THR A 20 -10.22 -9.96 8.09
C THR A 20 -10.46 -8.58 8.71
N ILE A 21 -10.72 -7.56 7.89
CA ILE A 21 -11.00 -6.20 8.39
C ILE A 21 -12.28 -6.20 9.24
N ILE A 22 -13.37 -6.80 8.75
CA ILE A 22 -14.64 -6.85 9.48
C ILE A 22 -14.47 -7.58 10.81
N TYR A 23 -13.79 -8.74 10.80
CA TYR A 23 -13.54 -9.51 12.02
C TYR A 23 -12.78 -8.70 13.07
N TYR A 24 -11.65 -8.09 12.70
CA TYR A 24 -10.84 -7.31 13.65
C TYR A 24 -11.53 -6.01 14.08
N ALA A 25 -12.32 -5.37 13.22
CA ALA A 25 -13.12 -4.20 13.59
C ALA A 25 -14.18 -4.55 14.65
N LEU A 26 -14.91 -5.65 14.46
CA LEU A 26 -15.88 -6.13 15.45
C LEU A 26 -15.20 -6.50 16.77
N LEU A 27 -14.07 -7.20 16.71
CA LEU A 27 -13.29 -7.57 17.90
C LEU A 27 -12.83 -6.34 18.67
N ASN A 28 -12.34 -5.32 17.95
CA ASN A 28 -11.89 -4.08 18.56
C ASN A 28 -13.02 -3.34 19.29
N ILE A 29 -14.22 -3.26 18.70
CA ILE A 29 -15.38 -2.62 19.34
C ILE A 29 -15.79 -3.37 20.62
N MET A 30 -15.74 -4.71 20.62
CA MET A 30 -16.15 -5.53 21.76
C MET A 30 -15.13 -5.52 22.90
N VAL A 31 -13.83 -5.58 22.59
CA VAL A 31 -12.78 -5.81 23.59
C VAL A 31 -12.17 -4.50 24.08
N SER A 32 -12.03 -3.50 23.22
CA SER A 32 -11.30 -2.26 23.53
C SER A 32 -11.80 -1.07 22.69
N PRO A 33 -13.02 -0.58 22.94
CA PRO A 33 -13.63 0.49 22.16
C PRO A 33 -12.91 1.83 22.29
N GLN A 34 -12.06 2.01 23.30
CA GLN A 34 -11.36 3.27 23.58
C GLN A 34 -10.26 3.57 22.58
N TYR A 35 -9.72 2.55 21.90
CA TYR A 35 -8.61 2.72 20.97
C TYR A 35 -8.80 1.86 19.72
N PRO A 36 -8.84 2.45 18.51
CA PRO A 36 -9.18 1.75 17.28
C PRO A 36 -7.99 0.96 16.70
N TRP A 37 -7.44 -0.01 17.45
CA TRP A 37 -6.28 -0.79 17.00
C TRP A 37 -6.53 -1.65 15.76
N ALA A 38 -7.79 -1.87 15.36
CA ALA A 38 -8.13 -2.59 14.12
C ALA A 38 -7.53 -1.95 12.85
N ILE A 39 -7.13 -0.67 12.90
CA ILE A 39 -6.48 0.01 11.78
C ILE A 39 -5.15 -0.65 11.37
N TYR A 40 -4.42 -1.27 12.31
CA TYR A 40 -3.12 -1.90 12.03
C TYR A 40 -3.23 -3.17 11.17
N PRO A 41 -4.02 -4.19 11.56
CA PRO A 41 -4.24 -5.35 10.70
C PRO A 41 -4.96 -4.95 9.40
N ALA A 42 -5.88 -3.98 9.43
CA ALA A 42 -6.53 -3.51 8.21
C ALA A 42 -5.53 -2.96 7.19
N PHE A 43 -4.59 -2.11 7.63
CA PHE A 43 -3.51 -1.61 6.80
C PHE A 43 -2.71 -2.74 6.17
N LEU A 44 -2.24 -3.71 6.96
CA LEU A 44 -1.43 -4.83 6.46
C LEU A 44 -2.15 -5.67 5.42
N VAL A 45 -3.43 -5.99 5.67
CA VAL A 45 -4.18 -6.88 4.76
C VAL A 45 -4.56 -6.16 3.46
N MET A 46 -4.77 -4.84 3.48
CA MET A 46 -5.01 -4.05 2.27
C MET A 46 -3.86 -4.09 1.25
N TRP A 47 -2.63 -4.38 1.68
CA TRP A 47 -1.50 -4.57 0.76
C TRP A 47 -1.70 -5.74 -0.20
N TRP A 48 -2.43 -6.77 0.20
CA TRP A 48 -2.58 -7.99 -0.59
C TRP A 48 -3.33 -7.74 -1.91
N PRO A 49 -4.58 -7.22 -1.93
CA PRO A 49 -5.26 -6.92 -3.18
C PRO A 49 -4.55 -5.84 -3.99
N LEU A 50 -3.94 -4.85 -3.33
CA LEU A 50 -3.21 -3.77 -3.99
C LEU A 50 -2.00 -4.30 -4.78
N ALA A 51 -1.17 -5.11 -4.14
CA ALA A 51 0.00 -5.72 -4.77
C ALA A 51 -0.40 -6.65 -5.92
N LEU A 52 -1.42 -7.50 -5.73
CA LEU A 52 -1.90 -8.40 -6.79
C LEU A 52 -2.45 -7.64 -8.00
N TYR A 53 -3.27 -6.61 -7.77
CA TYR A 53 -3.85 -5.80 -8.85
C TYR A 53 -2.78 -5.21 -9.76
N HIS A 54 -1.75 -4.59 -9.17
CA HIS A 54 -0.68 -3.97 -9.93
C HIS A 54 0.32 -4.97 -10.52
N ALA A 55 0.60 -6.08 -9.82
CA ALA A 55 1.47 -7.14 -10.33
C ALA A 55 0.89 -7.81 -11.58
N GLN A 56 -0.41 -8.11 -11.57
CA GLN A 56 -1.12 -8.71 -12.72
C GLN A 56 -1.11 -7.79 -13.95
N ARG A 57 -1.26 -6.47 -13.73
CA ARG A 57 -1.23 -5.47 -14.80
C ARG A 57 0.17 -4.97 -15.17
N LYS A 58 1.21 -5.43 -14.46
CA LYS A 58 2.61 -4.98 -14.60
C LYS A 58 2.76 -3.44 -14.48
N THR A 59 1.91 -2.79 -13.69
CA THR A 59 1.88 -1.32 -13.52
C THR A 59 2.67 -0.87 -12.28
N PHE A 60 3.98 -1.16 -12.27
CA PHE A 60 4.85 -0.93 -11.10
C PHE A 60 4.98 0.54 -10.67
N VAL A 61 4.93 1.49 -11.59
CA VAL A 61 4.94 2.93 -11.23
C VAL A 61 3.63 3.32 -10.55
N ALA A 62 2.49 2.91 -11.09
CA ALA A 62 1.20 3.16 -10.48
C ALA A 62 1.10 2.51 -9.08
N PHE A 63 1.67 1.31 -8.91
CA PHE A 63 1.78 0.65 -7.60
C PHE A 63 2.52 1.50 -6.58
N SER A 64 3.67 2.08 -6.95
CA SER A 64 4.44 2.91 -6.02
C SER A 64 3.64 4.14 -5.56
N VAL A 65 2.81 4.73 -6.43
CA VAL A 65 1.95 5.87 -6.09
C VAL A 65 0.81 5.43 -5.17
N THR A 66 0.09 4.36 -5.52
CA THR A 66 -1.06 3.88 -4.73
C THR A 66 -0.62 3.33 -3.37
N ALA A 67 0.52 2.65 -3.30
CA ALA A 67 1.10 2.18 -2.03
C ALA A 67 1.57 3.36 -1.16
N THR A 68 2.20 4.38 -1.75
CA THR A 68 2.57 5.61 -1.03
C THR A 68 1.36 6.32 -0.45
N LEU A 69 0.27 6.39 -1.21
CA LEU A 69 -0.99 6.95 -0.72
C LEU A 69 -1.56 6.15 0.46
N LEU A 70 -1.60 4.81 0.35
CA LEU A 70 -2.06 3.92 1.42
C LEU A 70 -1.23 4.11 2.71
N ILE A 71 0.10 4.13 2.59
CA ILE A 71 1.02 4.37 3.71
C ILE A 71 0.78 5.75 4.32
N SER A 72 0.58 6.77 3.49
CA SER A 72 0.36 8.14 3.97
C SER A 72 -0.94 8.27 4.74
N ILE A 73 -2.05 7.73 4.21
CA ILE A 73 -3.35 7.70 4.89
C ILE A 73 -3.23 6.97 6.23
N PHE A 74 -2.52 5.85 6.27
CA PHE A 74 -2.30 5.08 7.50
C PHE A 74 -1.55 5.92 8.56
N PHE A 75 -0.40 6.52 8.21
CA PHE A 75 0.36 7.30 9.18
C PHE A 75 -0.37 8.57 9.64
N ILE A 76 -1.10 9.24 8.75
CA ILE A 76 -1.98 10.37 9.12
C ILE A 76 -3.02 9.90 10.14
N THR A 77 -3.69 8.78 9.86
CA THR A 77 -4.71 8.21 10.76
C THR A 77 -4.13 7.87 12.12
N VAL A 78 -2.99 7.20 12.17
CA VAL A 78 -2.32 6.83 13.44
C VAL A 78 -1.90 8.08 14.22
N ASN A 79 -1.39 9.11 13.53
CA ASN A 79 -0.97 10.36 14.15
C ASN A 79 -2.14 11.11 14.79
N VAL A 80 -3.26 11.25 14.08
CA VAL A 80 -4.47 11.90 14.59
C VAL A 80 -5.03 11.17 15.81
N ILE A 81 -5.01 9.84 15.80
CA ILE A 81 -5.58 9.02 16.89
C ILE A 81 -4.65 8.98 18.12
N SER A 82 -3.34 8.84 17.90
CA SER A 82 -2.41 8.51 18.99
C SER A 82 -1.68 9.73 19.55
N SER A 83 -1.44 10.77 18.75
CA SER A 83 -0.64 11.94 19.17
C SER A 83 -1.02 13.19 18.35
N PRO A 84 -2.24 13.73 18.53
CA PRO A 84 -2.71 14.87 17.75
C PRO A 84 -1.94 16.16 18.03
N SER A 85 -1.23 16.25 19.16
CA SER A 85 -0.43 17.41 19.53
C SER A 85 0.85 17.58 18.71
N VAL A 86 1.32 16.52 18.03
CA VAL A 86 2.60 16.53 17.29
C VAL A 86 2.41 15.86 15.94
N ILE A 87 2.65 16.59 14.85
CA ILE A 87 2.48 16.10 13.48
C ILE A 87 3.70 15.28 13.03
N TRP A 88 3.88 14.09 13.60
CA TRP A 88 5.00 13.21 13.27
C TRP A 88 4.78 12.38 11.98
N ALA A 89 3.56 12.30 11.47
CA ALA A 89 3.25 11.56 10.22
C ALA A 89 4.05 12.06 9.00
N ILE A 90 4.50 13.32 9.01
CA ILE A 90 5.25 13.91 7.90
C ILE A 90 6.58 13.20 7.63
N TYR A 91 7.25 12.68 8.67
CA TYR A 91 8.54 12.01 8.54
C TYR A 91 8.45 10.73 7.71
N PRO A 92 7.61 9.73 8.05
CA PRO A 92 7.49 8.52 7.23
C PRO A 92 6.86 8.77 5.85
N ILE A 93 5.96 9.75 5.72
CA ILE A 93 5.40 10.15 4.42
C ILE A 93 6.50 10.66 3.49
N PHE A 94 7.37 11.53 4.00
CA PHE A 94 8.48 12.06 3.24
C PHE A 94 9.41 10.94 2.74
N VAL A 95 9.74 9.97 3.59
CA VAL A 95 10.55 8.80 3.20
C VAL A 95 9.84 7.99 2.11
N THR A 96 8.54 7.78 2.25
CA THR A 96 7.77 6.96 1.31
C THR A 96 7.63 7.62 -0.06
N LEU A 97 7.55 8.96 -0.13
CA LEU A 97 7.50 9.72 -1.39
C LEU A 97 8.73 9.52 -2.29
N TRP A 98 9.88 9.13 -1.74
CA TRP A 98 11.06 8.79 -2.53
C TRP A 98 10.86 7.56 -3.42
N TRP A 99 9.92 6.68 -3.07
CA TRP A 99 9.65 5.48 -3.84
C TRP A 99 9.05 5.77 -5.23
N PRO A 100 7.91 6.49 -5.37
CA PRO A 100 7.38 6.84 -6.68
C PRO A 100 8.32 7.75 -7.48
N LEU A 101 9.07 8.62 -6.79
CA LEU A 101 10.10 9.45 -7.44
C LEU A 101 11.20 8.59 -8.07
N SER A 102 11.73 7.61 -7.34
CA SER A 102 12.75 6.68 -7.83
C SER A 102 12.24 5.85 -9.01
N MET A 103 10.98 5.36 -8.92
CA MET A 103 10.33 4.61 -10.00
C MET A 103 10.14 5.47 -11.26
N TYR A 104 9.74 6.73 -11.10
CA TYR A 104 9.62 7.68 -12.20
C TYR A 104 10.95 7.89 -12.93
N PHE A 105 12.03 8.18 -12.19
CA PHE A 105 13.36 8.37 -12.78
C PHE A 105 13.91 7.09 -13.42
N TYR A 106 13.67 5.93 -12.82
CA TYR A 106 14.08 4.64 -13.39
C TYR A 106 13.43 4.40 -14.77
N VAL A 107 12.11 4.63 -14.88
CA VAL A 107 11.39 4.46 -16.16
C VAL A 107 11.81 5.51 -17.18
N TYR A 108 11.96 6.77 -16.77
CA TYR A 108 12.41 7.85 -17.64
C TYR A 108 13.80 7.57 -18.23
N LYS A 109 14.76 7.16 -17.39
CA LYS A 109 16.13 6.83 -17.81
C LYS A 109 16.15 5.66 -18.80
N ARG A 110 15.30 4.63 -18.60
CA ARG A 110 15.15 3.50 -19.54
C ARG A 110 14.70 3.96 -20.92
N ARG A 111 13.74 4.88 -21.00
CA ARG A 111 13.24 5.43 -22.27
C ARG A 111 14.32 6.22 -23.02
N MET A 112 15.11 7.02 -22.30
CA MET A 112 16.22 7.78 -22.89
C MET A 112 17.30 6.88 -23.51
N TYR A 113 17.69 5.80 -22.82
CA TYR A 113 18.66 4.85 -23.37
C TYR A 113 18.13 4.15 -24.63
N HIS A 114 16.87 3.72 -24.64
CA HIS A 114 16.26 3.14 -25.84
C HIS A 114 16.23 4.13 -27.00
N ALA A 115 15.83 5.39 -26.78
CA ALA A 115 15.83 6.40 -27.84
C ALA A 115 17.23 6.69 -28.39
N THR A 116 18.24 6.74 -27.52
CA THR A 116 19.64 6.95 -27.92
C THR A 116 20.20 5.76 -28.71
N PHE A 117 19.85 4.54 -28.31
CA PHE A 117 20.26 3.32 -29.01
C PHE A 117 19.62 3.22 -30.41
N VAL A 118 18.31 3.47 -30.53
CA VAL A 118 17.61 3.47 -31.82
C VAL A 118 18.18 4.51 -32.78
N LYS A 119 18.59 5.69 -32.28
CA LYS A 119 19.21 6.74 -33.11
C LYS A 119 20.62 6.40 -33.62
N ARG A 120 21.28 5.38 -33.05
CA ARG A 120 22.64 4.95 -33.42
C ARG A 120 22.67 3.76 -34.41
N MET A 121 21.52 3.16 -34.72
CA MET A 121 21.35 2.15 -35.79
C MET A 121 20.81 2.82 -37.06
#